data_AF-A0A8J2JTA8-F1
#
_entry.id   AF-A0A8J2JTA8-F1
#
_cell.length_a   1.000
_cell.length_b   1.000
_cell.length_c   1.000
_cell.angle_alpha   90.00
_cell.angle_beta   90.00
_cell.angle_gamma   90.00
#
_symmetry.space_group_name_H-M   'P 1'
#
loop_
_entity.id
_entity.type
_entity.pdbx_description
1 polymer ?
#
loop_
_entity_poly.entity_id
_entity_poly.type
_entity_poly.pdbx_seq_one_letter_code
_entity_poly.pdbx_strand_id
1 'polypeptide(L)'
;KLEDLKAKIIIEYETAPSAESLQWLTKEQTHGKEYPYLFSQCQAIHARSLLPCQDTPFVKTTYTAKVSAPRELTVLMSALQVGEPKPSADPLYLTHEFNQKIAIPSYLIAIVAGNIQSKELGPRSRVWSERAFLELAATDFADTEQMLATAEKICGDYVWGRYDILVLPPSFPYGGMENPCLTFVTPTLLTGDKSLADVIAHEITHSWTGNLVTNKNFEHFWLNEGFTRFIERKIVGRLGGEARRQFSSHLGWSELIDCVKALGPNNPLTQLVVDLRGVDPEDAFSRVPYEKGSNFLYFLEQKVGGAEIFERFLKIYIADFAHKSIDTEVFKTYFIDYFSRTGKHIEISDIDWDSWLLTPGMPIIKPDYDTSLLDPCIALKDRWDAWDPEKEPCPFELKKDLGNLDPNQIVEFLNQLIASEEPFTPAKAQALNSTYKLKDSVNTEILFRWIRLACKAELADELPLALDFVTKHGRMKFIQPIYRDLHKWEAAPLLRQQLKYFLSHGRSPGEMIAFGIIQRRLHADIEIQGMSIQPEINTSKFQSYLQESISLVISCWSWQLFPDIVNSNCVLCKNGILFEGSVATDGQPYNGMLSPKTIPVPPPDPNPTRSL
;
A
#
# COMPACT_ATOMS: atom_id res chain seq x y z
N LYS A 1 18.90 42.53 13.95
CA LYS A 1 18.20 41.79 12.88
C LYS A 1 17.74 40.46 13.49
N LEU A 2 16.46 40.11 13.38
CA LEU A 2 15.90 38.86 13.93
C LEU A 2 16.41 37.61 13.19
N GLU A 3 17.08 37.79 12.06
CA GLU A 3 17.52 36.75 11.11
C GLU A 3 18.59 35.79 11.66
N ASP A 4 19.27 36.14 12.77
CA ASP A 4 20.35 35.31 13.37
C ASP A 4 20.00 34.75 14.77
N LEU A 5 18.78 34.93 15.27
CA LEU A 5 18.38 34.43 16.59
C LEU A 5 18.12 32.92 16.54
N LYS A 6 19.10 32.14 17.00
CA LYS A 6 18.93 30.71 17.29
C LYS A 6 18.52 30.52 18.74
N ALA A 7 17.38 29.88 18.95
CA ALA A 7 16.93 29.43 20.27
C ALA A 7 16.90 27.91 20.33
N LYS A 8 17.21 27.34 21.51
CA LYS A 8 17.01 25.91 21.77
C LYS A 8 15.66 25.75 22.48
N ILE A 9 14.72 25.09 21.82
CA ILE A 9 13.42 24.72 22.40
C ILE A 9 13.50 23.24 22.76
N ILE A 10 13.21 22.91 24.01
CA ILE A 10 13.12 21.53 24.50
C ILE A 10 11.65 21.28 24.83
N ILE A 11 11.07 20.28 24.19
CA ILE A 11 9.68 19.89 24.40
C ILE A 11 9.70 18.45 24.89
N GLU A 12 9.25 18.26 26.13
CA GLU A 12 8.97 16.93 26.67
C GLU A 12 7.54 16.57 26.28
N TYR A 13 7.36 15.39 25.67
CA TYR A 13 6.07 14.95 25.16
C TYR A 13 5.97 13.42 25.17
N GLU A 14 4.74 12.93 25.02
CA GLU A 14 4.42 11.52 24.86
C GLU A 14 3.38 11.39 23.73
N THR A 15 3.55 10.40 22.86
CA THR A 15 2.56 10.12 21.80
C THR A 15 1.34 9.44 22.41
N ALA A 16 0.13 9.81 21.97
CA ALA A 16 -1.06 9.04 22.32
C ALA A 16 -0.99 7.62 21.71
N PRO A 17 -1.62 6.60 22.33
CA PRO A 17 -1.77 5.27 21.71
C PRO A 17 -2.49 5.32 20.35
N SER A 18 -3.28 6.36 20.12
CA SER A 18 -4.01 6.65 18.88
C SER A 18 -3.24 7.56 17.91
N ALA A 19 -1.93 7.71 18.07
CA ALA A 19 -1.11 8.54 17.19
C ALA A 19 -1.24 8.06 15.73
N GLU A 20 -1.69 8.94 14.84
CA GLU A 20 -1.97 8.62 13.43
C GLU A 20 -0.71 8.30 12.63
N SER A 21 0.47 8.71 13.13
CA SER A 21 1.75 8.39 12.53
C SER A 21 2.29 7.01 12.88
N LEU A 22 1.70 6.30 13.84
CA LEU A 22 2.28 5.07 14.40
C LEU A 22 1.30 3.91 14.31
N GLN A 23 1.83 2.75 13.96
CA GLN A 23 1.10 1.49 14.05
C GLN A 23 1.83 0.54 15.00
N TRP A 24 1.15 0.22 16.10
CA TRP A 24 1.59 -0.76 17.09
C TRP A 24 0.96 -2.11 16.78
N LEU A 25 1.79 -3.13 16.61
CA LEU A 25 1.38 -4.50 16.37
C LEU A 25 1.69 -5.35 17.60
N THR A 26 0.71 -6.12 18.06
CA THR A 26 0.95 -7.17 19.05
C THR A 26 1.78 -8.29 18.42
N LYS A 27 2.37 -9.15 19.25
CA LYS A 27 3.14 -10.29 18.75
C LYS A 27 2.31 -11.17 17.81
N GLU A 28 1.02 -11.38 18.10
CA GLU A 28 0.10 -12.17 17.28
C GLU A 28 -0.13 -11.58 15.88
N GLN A 29 0.11 -10.28 15.70
CA GLN A 29 -0.03 -9.60 14.40
C GLN A 29 1.28 -9.63 13.58
N THR A 30 2.42 -9.92 14.19
CA THR A 30 3.70 -10.15 13.49
C THR A 30 3.75 -11.51 12.82
N HIS A 31 4.70 -11.75 11.90
CA HIS A 31 4.87 -13.09 11.36
C HIS A 31 5.47 -14.04 12.40
N GLY A 32 6.46 -13.59 13.17
CA GLY A 32 7.16 -14.41 14.15
C GLY A 32 6.33 -14.84 15.36
N LYS A 33 5.22 -14.16 15.68
CA LYS A 33 4.33 -14.45 16.83
C LYS A 33 4.97 -14.33 18.23
N GLU A 34 6.24 -13.97 18.31
CA GLU A 34 7.02 -13.91 19.55
C GLU A 34 7.16 -12.49 20.10
N TYR A 35 7.38 -11.51 19.22
CA TYR A 35 7.72 -10.12 19.59
C TYR A 35 6.74 -9.11 18.98
N PRO A 36 6.48 -7.97 19.64
CA PRO A 36 5.68 -6.88 19.06
C PRO A 36 6.46 -6.15 17.95
N TYR A 37 5.76 -5.28 17.23
CA TYR A 37 6.34 -4.46 16.17
C TYR A 37 5.77 -3.04 16.21
N LEU A 38 6.59 -2.04 15.90
CA LEU A 38 6.20 -0.66 15.70
C LEU A 38 6.74 -0.18 14.36
N PHE A 39 5.93 0.51 13.57
CA PHE A 39 6.43 1.35 12.48
C PHE A 39 5.67 2.66 12.39
N SER A 40 6.32 3.66 11.81
CA SER A 40 5.71 4.94 11.51
C SER A 40 5.35 5.12 10.04
N GLN A 41 4.40 6.02 9.77
CA GLN A 41 4.12 6.58 8.45
C GLN A 41 3.75 8.06 8.61
N CYS A 42 4.63 8.96 8.17
CA CYS A 42 4.48 10.39 8.44
C CYS A 42 3.89 11.19 7.27
N GLN A 43 4.02 10.71 6.02
CA GLN A 43 3.38 11.35 4.87
C GLN A 43 1.86 11.17 4.93
N ALA A 44 1.05 12.23 4.75
CA ALA A 44 1.43 13.59 4.38
C ALA A 44 1.80 14.49 5.57
N ILE A 45 0.94 14.50 6.59
CA ILE A 45 0.92 15.49 7.67
C ILE A 45 0.84 14.82 9.05
N HIS A 46 1.39 13.61 9.15
CA HIS A 46 1.28 12.78 10.35
C HIS A 46 2.48 12.95 11.28
N ALA A 47 3.59 13.55 10.83
CA ALA A 47 4.75 13.79 11.70
C ALA A 47 4.40 14.62 12.95
N ARG A 48 3.39 15.51 12.85
CA ARG A 48 2.83 16.23 14.01
C ARG A 48 2.22 15.33 15.10
N SER A 49 1.80 14.12 14.74
CA SER A 49 1.31 13.08 15.67
C SER A 49 2.43 12.23 16.25
N LEU A 50 3.65 12.30 15.68
CA LEU A 50 4.85 11.64 16.20
C LEU A 50 5.62 12.56 17.14
N LEU A 51 5.75 13.85 16.79
CA LEU A 51 6.50 14.84 17.55
C LEU A 51 6.03 16.27 17.23
N PRO A 52 6.08 17.22 18.19
CA PRO A 52 5.79 18.62 17.92
C PRO A 52 6.79 19.22 16.91
N CYS A 53 6.33 19.56 15.70
CA CYS A 53 7.17 20.11 14.64
C CYS A 53 6.41 21.10 13.74
N GLN A 54 7.18 21.85 12.94
CA GLN A 54 6.64 22.59 11.80
C GLN A 54 6.34 21.60 10.67
N ASP A 55 5.17 20.98 10.75
CA ASP A 55 4.83 19.84 9.90
C ASP A 55 4.36 20.27 8.50
N THR A 56 5.32 20.70 7.71
CA THR A 56 5.18 21.16 6.33
C THR A 56 6.43 20.77 5.53
N PRO A 57 6.29 20.31 4.27
CA PRO A 57 7.44 19.93 3.46
C PRO A 57 8.32 21.13 3.06
N PHE A 58 7.85 22.37 3.27
CA PHE A 58 8.66 23.57 3.09
C PHE A 58 9.84 23.65 4.05
N VAL A 59 9.69 23.16 5.28
CA VAL A 59 10.74 23.20 6.31
C VAL A 59 11.54 21.91 6.23
N LYS A 60 12.85 22.03 5.95
CA LYS A 60 13.79 20.90 5.99
C LYS A 60 14.73 21.03 7.18
N THR A 61 14.95 19.92 7.89
CA THR A 61 15.80 19.88 9.09
C THR A 61 16.69 18.65 9.09
N THR A 62 17.93 18.80 9.56
CA THR A 62 18.77 17.67 9.96
C THR A 62 18.32 17.18 11.33
N TYR A 63 18.47 15.90 11.65
CA TYR A 63 18.16 15.40 12.98
C TYR A 63 19.15 14.35 13.49
N THR A 64 19.26 14.29 14.82
CA THR A 64 19.90 13.18 15.53
C THR A 64 18.90 12.58 16.48
N ALA A 65 18.89 11.26 16.63
CA ALA A 65 17.96 10.58 17.52
C ALA A 65 18.70 9.61 18.45
N LYS A 66 18.16 9.45 19.65
CA LYS A 66 18.52 8.37 20.58
C LYS A 66 17.23 7.67 20.96
N VAL A 67 17.13 6.38 20.64
CA VAL A 67 15.91 5.59 20.83
C VAL A 67 16.26 4.38 21.67
N SER A 68 15.56 4.23 22.81
CA SER A 68 15.69 3.06 23.67
C SER A 68 14.53 2.10 23.43
N ALA A 69 14.84 0.83 23.17
CA ALA A 69 13.86 -0.23 22.96
C ALA A 69 14.29 -1.53 23.67
N PRO A 70 13.37 -2.47 23.94
CA PRO A 70 13.72 -3.79 24.46
C PRO A 70 14.83 -4.43 23.64
N ARG A 71 15.80 -5.05 24.31
CA ARG A 71 17.06 -5.51 23.71
C ARG A 71 16.91 -6.58 22.61
N GLU A 72 15.75 -7.22 22.54
CA GLU A 72 15.39 -8.21 21.51
C GLU A 72 14.90 -7.57 20.20
N LEU A 73 14.64 -6.26 20.21
CA LEU A 73 14.17 -5.49 19.06
C LEU A 73 15.32 -4.69 18.44
N THR A 74 15.37 -4.69 17.11
CA THR A 74 16.22 -3.77 16.34
C THR A 74 15.41 -2.51 16.05
N VAL A 75 15.99 -1.35 16.37
CA VAL A 75 15.45 -0.05 15.94
C VAL A 75 16.15 0.40 14.67
N LEU A 76 15.39 0.89 13.70
CA LEU A 76 15.91 1.62 12.55
C LEU A 76 15.14 2.93 12.38
N MET A 77 15.77 3.91 11.71
CA MET A 77 15.16 5.19 11.38
C MET A 77 15.55 5.60 9.96
N SER A 78 14.92 6.65 9.44
CA SER A 78 15.29 7.35 8.20
C SER A 78 16.63 8.14 8.33
N ALA A 79 17.66 7.48 8.85
CA ALA A 79 18.95 8.04 9.23
C ALA A 79 20.02 6.95 9.34
N LEU A 80 21.29 7.34 9.29
CA LEU A 80 22.40 6.41 9.50
C LEU A 80 22.62 6.14 10.99
N GLN A 81 22.76 4.87 11.36
CA GLN A 81 23.10 4.45 12.71
C GLN A 81 24.52 4.88 13.10
N VAL A 82 24.69 5.36 14.33
CA VAL A 82 25.96 5.84 14.89
C VAL A 82 26.52 4.79 15.85
N GLY A 83 27.41 3.95 15.33
CA GLY A 83 28.04 2.87 16.11
C GLY A 83 27.04 1.77 16.50
N GLU A 84 27.52 0.85 17.36
CA GLU A 84 26.69 -0.25 17.85
C GLU A 84 25.71 0.21 18.95
N PRO A 85 24.52 -0.41 19.06
CA PRO A 85 23.58 -0.12 20.14
C PRO A 85 24.23 -0.39 21.51
N LYS A 86 23.93 0.47 22.49
CA LYS A 86 24.53 0.42 23.83
C LYS A 86 23.48 0.07 24.88
N PRO A 87 23.83 -0.64 25.97
CA PRO A 87 22.91 -0.80 27.10
C PRO A 87 22.39 0.55 27.59
N SER A 88 21.08 0.64 27.83
CA SER A 88 20.44 1.78 28.47
C SER A 88 20.72 1.78 29.99
N ALA A 89 20.12 2.74 30.72
CA ALA A 89 20.12 2.72 32.18
C ALA A 89 19.41 1.47 32.74
N ASP A 90 18.38 0.98 32.04
CA ASP A 90 17.78 -0.35 32.26
C ASP A 90 18.47 -1.37 31.35
N PRO A 91 19.10 -2.45 31.89
CA PRO A 91 19.79 -3.47 31.11
C PRO A 91 18.86 -4.32 30.22
N LEU A 92 17.53 -4.22 30.37
CA LEU A 92 16.56 -4.83 29.47
C LEU A 92 16.41 -4.06 28.14
N TYR A 93 16.98 -2.85 28.04
CA TYR A 93 16.87 -1.98 26.88
C TYR A 93 18.22 -1.68 26.24
N LEU A 94 18.23 -1.54 24.91
CA LEU A 94 19.34 -0.99 24.15
C LEU A 94 18.98 0.40 23.63
N THR A 95 19.93 1.33 23.70
CA THR A 95 19.87 2.66 23.09
C THR A 95 20.55 2.63 21.72
N HIS A 96 19.79 2.95 20.69
CA HIS A 96 20.24 3.12 19.31
C HIS A 96 20.41 4.62 19.03
N GLU A 97 21.55 5.01 18.46
CA GLU A 97 21.82 6.40 18.10
C GLU A 97 21.83 6.55 16.58
N PHE A 98 21.23 7.63 16.07
CA PHE A 98 21.10 7.90 14.64
C PHE A 98 21.47 9.34 14.29
N ASN A 99 21.94 9.54 13.06
CA ASN A 99 22.29 10.85 12.52
C ASN A 99 21.87 11.00 11.05
N GLN A 100 20.88 11.86 10.81
CA GLN A 100 20.48 12.32 9.48
C GLN A 100 21.13 13.69 9.23
N LYS A 101 22.25 13.67 8.50
CA LYS A 101 23.06 14.86 8.22
C LYS A 101 22.53 15.73 7.11
N ILE A 102 21.66 15.19 6.25
CA ILE A 102 21.03 15.93 5.16
C ILE A 102 19.67 16.43 5.64
N ALA A 103 19.36 17.70 5.39
CA ALA A 103 18.10 18.28 5.83
C ALA A 103 16.92 17.67 5.07
N ILE A 104 15.93 17.16 5.81
CA ILE A 104 14.73 16.51 5.28
C ILE A 104 13.45 17.17 5.81
N PRO A 105 12.35 17.17 5.05
CA PRO A 105 11.04 17.54 5.56
C PRO A 105 10.53 16.56 6.63
N SER A 106 9.65 17.03 7.52
CA SER A 106 9.12 16.25 8.66
C SER A 106 8.44 14.94 8.24
N TYR A 107 7.77 14.92 7.09
CA TYR A 107 7.06 13.74 6.60
C TYR A 107 7.96 12.56 6.26
N LEU A 108 9.27 12.77 6.12
CA LEU A 108 10.28 11.74 5.86
C LEU A 108 10.94 11.18 7.13
N ILE A 109 10.55 11.68 8.31
CA ILE A 109 11.00 11.09 9.57
C ILE A 109 10.32 9.73 9.71
N ALA A 110 11.11 8.67 9.80
CA ALA A 110 10.62 7.33 10.04
C ALA A 110 11.31 6.64 11.22
N ILE A 111 10.56 5.78 11.89
CA ILE A 111 11.02 4.89 12.95
C ILE A 111 10.37 3.51 12.79
N VAL A 112 11.15 2.47 13.04
CA VAL A 112 10.68 1.10 13.21
C VAL A 112 11.37 0.48 14.43
N ALA A 113 10.64 -0.36 15.15
CA ALA A 113 11.19 -1.25 16.16
C ALA A 113 10.54 -2.63 16.04
N GLY A 114 11.34 -3.68 15.86
CA GLY A 114 10.83 -5.04 15.71
C GLY A 114 11.93 -6.10 15.74
N ASN A 115 11.54 -7.37 15.77
CA ASN A 115 12.50 -8.47 15.66
C ASN A 115 12.89 -8.69 14.19
N ILE A 116 13.75 -7.80 13.68
CA ILE A 116 14.18 -7.74 12.29
C ILE A 116 15.67 -8.01 12.14
N GLN A 117 16.02 -8.67 11.04
CA GLN A 117 17.37 -9.03 10.63
C GLN A 117 17.70 -8.39 9.29
N SER A 118 18.98 -8.34 8.92
CA SER A 118 19.43 -7.81 7.63
C SER A 118 20.26 -8.76 6.80
N LYS A 119 20.28 -8.50 5.49
CA LYS A 119 21.18 -9.11 4.52
C LYS A 119 21.66 -8.05 3.54
N GLU A 120 22.94 -8.05 3.22
CA GLU A 120 23.49 -7.15 2.20
C GLU A 120 22.95 -7.54 0.82
N LEU A 121 22.52 -6.54 0.05
CA LEU A 121 22.13 -6.66 -1.35
C LEU A 121 23.25 -6.19 -2.29
N GLY A 122 24.13 -5.32 -1.81
CA GLY A 122 25.13 -4.65 -2.61
C GLY A 122 26.12 -3.83 -1.77
N PRO A 123 26.98 -3.02 -2.40
CA PRO A 123 28.05 -2.30 -1.70
C PRO A 123 27.54 -1.22 -0.73
N ARG A 124 26.29 -0.76 -0.89
CA ARG A 124 25.71 0.33 -0.11
C ARG A 124 24.22 0.13 0.20
N SER A 125 23.74 -1.11 0.17
CA SER A 125 22.32 -1.44 0.35
C SER A 125 22.12 -2.75 1.11
N ARG A 126 21.24 -2.74 2.11
CA ARG A 126 20.71 -3.94 2.79
C ARG A 126 19.23 -4.08 2.57
N VAL A 127 18.73 -5.30 2.71
CA VAL A 127 17.33 -5.55 3.04
C VAL A 127 17.20 -5.90 4.52
N TRP A 128 16.14 -5.41 5.15
CA TRP A 128 15.72 -5.69 6.51
C TRP A 128 14.32 -6.31 6.50
N SER A 129 14.07 -7.33 7.32
CA SER A 129 12.74 -7.92 7.49
C SER A 129 12.67 -8.78 8.75
N GLU A 130 11.47 -9.26 9.10
CA GLU A 130 11.35 -10.46 9.94
C GLU A 130 12.03 -11.66 9.26
N ARG A 131 12.57 -12.59 10.05
CA ARG A 131 13.42 -13.70 9.58
C ARG A 131 12.78 -14.50 8.42
N ALA A 132 11.47 -14.72 8.47
CA ALA A 132 10.75 -15.53 7.48
C ALA A 132 10.79 -14.95 6.05
N PHE A 133 10.94 -13.63 5.91
CA PHE A 133 10.93 -12.95 4.62
C PHE A 133 12.33 -12.64 4.08
N LEU A 134 13.38 -12.81 4.89
CA LEU A 134 14.70 -12.25 4.61
C LEU A 134 15.34 -12.79 3.33
N GLU A 135 15.27 -14.10 3.12
CA GLU A 135 15.86 -14.76 1.94
C GLU A 135 15.08 -14.43 0.66
N LEU A 136 13.75 -14.41 0.74
CA LEU A 136 12.89 -14.05 -0.39
C LEU A 136 13.10 -12.58 -0.76
N ALA A 137 13.12 -11.68 0.23
CA ALA A 137 13.36 -10.26 0.01
C ALA A 137 14.77 -9.98 -0.54
N ALA A 138 15.78 -10.72 -0.08
CA ALA A 138 17.13 -10.61 -0.62
C ALA A 138 17.20 -11.06 -2.09
N THR A 139 16.43 -12.07 -2.45
CA THR A 139 16.31 -12.56 -3.83
C THR A 139 15.59 -11.55 -4.71
N ASP A 140 14.43 -11.06 -4.27
CA ASP A 140 13.57 -10.18 -5.07
C ASP A 140 14.16 -8.77 -5.25
N PHE A 141 14.95 -8.29 -4.30
CA PHE A 141 15.56 -6.96 -4.34
C PHE A 141 17.05 -6.98 -4.69
N ALA A 142 17.58 -8.10 -5.20
CA ALA A 142 18.99 -8.25 -5.54
C ALA A 142 19.50 -7.21 -6.57
N ASP A 143 18.62 -6.67 -7.41
CA ASP A 143 18.99 -5.73 -8.48
C ASP A 143 19.03 -4.26 -8.03
N THR A 144 18.87 -4.01 -6.72
CA THR A 144 18.83 -2.65 -6.12
C THR A 144 20.03 -1.79 -6.50
N GLU A 145 21.26 -2.32 -6.45
CA GLU A 145 22.45 -1.53 -6.83
C GLU A 145 22.46 -1.19 -8.33
N GLN A 146 21.96 -2.09 -9.19
CA GLN A 146 21.87 -1.81 -10.62
C GLN A 146 20.86 -0.69 -10.90
N MET A 147 19.75 -0.67 -10.17
CA MET A 147 18.75 0.41 -10.23
C MET A 147 19.33 1.73 -9.71
N LEU A 148 20.03 1.72 -8.56
CA LEU A 148 20.70 2.91 -7.99
C LEU A 148 21.73 3.50 -8.96
N ALA A 149 22.63 2.69 -9.50
CA ALA A 149 23.64 3.14 -10.46
C ALA A 149 23.03 3.66 -11.77
N THR A 150 21.86 3.15 -12.16
CA THR A 150 21.10 3.65 -13.30
C THR A 150 20.45 5.00 -12.98
N ALA A 151 19.87 5.15 -11.80
CA ALA A 151 19.31 6.41 -11.32
C ALA A 151 20.39 7.50 -11.23
N GLU A 152 21.58 7.19 -10.72
CA GLU A 152 22.70 8.15 -10.64
C GLU A 152 23.11 8.69 -12.02
N LYS A 153 23.09 7.83 -13.05
CA LYS A 153 23.37 8.26 -14.43
C LYS A 153 22.32 9.22 -14.98
N ILE A 154 21.09 9.20 -14.47
CA ILE A 154 19.99 10.07 -14.91
C ILE A 154 19.94 11.34 -14.05
N CYS A 155 20.07 11.22 -12.74
CA CYS A 155 19.76 12.27 -11.77
C CYS A 155 20.98 12.99 -11.19
N GLY A 156 22.17 12.39 -11.27
CA GLY A 156 23.38 12.82 -10.54
C GLY A 156 23.65 11.96 -9.31
N ASP A 157 24.72 12.26 -8.58
CA ASP A 157 25.24 11.40 -7.51
C ASP A 157 24.23 11.15 -6.38
N TYR A 158 24.25 9.94 -5.81
CA TYR A 158 23.47 9.59 -4.62
C TYR A 158 24.14 10.12 -3.34
N VAL A 159 23.44 10.99 -2.60
CA VAL A 159 24.05 11.74 -1.48
C VAL A 159 23.79 11.16 -0.09
N TRP A 160 22.90 10.17 0.05
CA TRP A 160 22.40 9.72 1.36
C TRP A 160 23.24 8.64 2.05
N GLY A 161 24.37 8.26 1.45
CA GLY A 161 25.27 7.22 1.96
C GLY A 161 24.76 5.81 1.64
N ARG A 162 23.86 5.27 2.47
CA ARG A 162 23.26 3.95 2.27
C ARG A 162 21.86 4.04 1.69
N TYR A 163 21.44 3.00 0.99
CA TYR A 163 20.06 2.78 0.55
C TYR A 163 19.61 1.42 1.06
N ASP A 164 19.07 1.37 2.27
CA ASP A 164 18.52 0.15 2.83
C ASP A 164 17.02 0.06 2.55
N ILE A 165 16.49 -1.16 2.46
CA ILE A 165 15.08 -1.48 2.22
C ILE A 165 14.56 -2.24 3.43
N LEU A 166 13.40 -1.87 3.96
CA LEU A 166 12.70 -2.58 5.03
C LEU A 166 11.39 -3.17 4.51
N VAL A 167 11.28 -4.49 4.53
CA VAL A 167 10.00 -5.17 4.33
C VAL A 167 9.21 -5.12 5.63
N LEU A 168 8.10 -4.38 5.59
CA LEU A 168 7.20 -4.23 6.73
C LEU A 168 6.24 -5.42 6.87
N PRO A 169 5.52 -5.51 8.01
CA PRO A 169 4.40 -6.44 8.16
C PRO A 169 3.28 -6.21 7.13
N PRO A 170 2.42 -7.22 6.87
CA PRO A 170 1.37 -7.14 5.83
C PRO A 170 0.37 -6.01 5.98
N SER A 171 0.25 -5.42 7.18
CA SER A 171 -0.65 -4.30 7.45
C SER A 171 -0.18 -2.96 6.86
N PHE A 172 1.05 -2.88 6.33
CA PHE A 172 1.56 -1.66 5.71
C PHE A 172 0.66 -1.20 4.54
N PRO A 173 0.12 0.03 4.57
CA PRO A 173 -0.98 0.41 3.68
C PRO A 173 -0.56 0.82 2.25
N TYR A 174 0.74 1.07 2.03
CA TYR A 174 1.29 1.59 0.77
C TYR A 174 2.13 0.56 0.01
N GLY A 175 2.56 0.91 -1.21
CA GLY A 175 3.52 0.10 -1.97
C GLY A 175 4.94 0.25 -1.39
N GLY A 176 5.37 1.49 -1.24
CA GLY A 176 6.58 1.87 -0.54
C GLY A 176 6.44 3.23 0.12
N MET A 177 7.48 3.65 0.81
CA MET A 177 7.67 4.99 1.35
C MET A 177 9.17 5.31 1.32
N GLU A 178 9.51 6.45 0.73
CA GLU A 178 10.84 6.88 0.33
C GLU A 178 11.73 7.41 1.47
N ASN A 179 11.50 6.91 2.68
CA ASN A 179 12.19 7.32 3.90
C ASN A 179 13.73 7.30 3.68
N PRO A 180 14.44 8.45 3.78
CA PRO A 180 15.85 8.54 3.43
C PRO A 180 16.71 7.52 4.18
N CYS A 181 17.65 6.91 3.46
CA CYS A 181 18.50 5.82 3.95
C CYS A 181 17.80 4.48 4.23
N LEU A 182 16.47 4.43 4.36
CA LEU A 182 15.71 3.25 4.78
C LEU A 182 14.30 3.22 4.17
N THR A 183 14.20 2.86 2.89
CA THR A 183 12.93 2.74 2.18
C THR A 183 12.04 1.68 2.83
N PHE A 184 10.78 2.00 3.13
CA PHE A 184 9.81 1.00 3.60
C PHE A 184 9.08 0.40 2.41
N VAL A 185 8.83 -0.91 2.41
CA VAL A 185 8.06 -1.60 1.36
C VAL A 185 7.10 -2.63 1.93
N THR A 186 6.02 -2.87 1.18
CA THR A 186 5.05 -3.92 1.48
C THR A 186 5.61 -5.32 1.20
N PRO A 187 5.24 -6.35 1.98
CA PRO A 187 5.60 -7.73 1.68
C PRO A 187 4.87 -8.26 0.43
N THR A 188 3.86 -7.54 -0.08
CA THR A 188 3.18 -7.91 -1.35
C THR A 188 4.07 -7.77 -2.60
N LEU A 189 5.27 -7.18 -2.46
CA LEU A 189 6.28 -7.19 -3.53
C LEU A 189 7.05 -8.51 -3.62
N LEU A 190 6.96 -9.35 -2.59
CA LEU A 190 7.69 -10.61 -2.51
C LEU A 190 6.99 -11.69 -3.35
N THR A 191 7.52 -11.94 -4.53
CA THR A 191 6.96 -12.80 -5.57
C THR A 191 7.88 -13.98 -5.90
N GLY A 192 9.18 -13.87 -5.59
CA GLY A 192 10.21 -14.87 -5.88
C GLY A 192 10.77 -14.81 -7.30
N ASP A 193 10.21 -13.97 -8.17
CA ASP A 193 10.62 -13.79 -9.56
C ASP A 193 11.01 -12.34 -9.90
N LYS A 194 11.10 -11.46 -8.88
CA LYS A 194 11.40 -10.02 -9.03
C LYS A 194 10.38 -9.21 -9.84
N SER A 195 9.23 -9.78 -10.20
CA SER A 195 8.26 -9.13 -11.11
C SER A 195 7.70 -7.80 -10.60
N LEU A 196 7.72 -7.59 -9.27
CA LEU A 196 7.25 -6.35 -8.63
C LEU A 196 8.38 -5.47 -8.09
N ALA A 197 9.64 -5.75 -8.46
CA ALA A 197 10.81 -4.99 -8.03
C ALA A 197 10.85 -3.57 -8.62
N ASP A 198 10.04 -3.25 -9.64
CA ASP A 198 9.95 -1.91 -10.23
C ASP A 198 9.52 -0.85 -9.18
N VAL A 199 8.81 -1.25 -8.11
CA VAL A 199 8.53 -0.36 -6.96
C VAL A 199 9.83 0.10 -6.28
N ILE A 200 10.88 -0.72 -6.23
CA ILE A 200 12.17 -0.30 -5.68
C ILE A 200 12.79 0.81 -6.54
N ALA A 201 12.63 0.77 -7.86
CA ALA A 201 13.10 1.85 -8.74
C ALA A 201 12.34 3.17 -8.49
N HIS A 202 11.05 3.10 -8.14
CA HIS A 202 10.25 4.26 -7.73
C HIS A 202 10.85 4.90 -6.46
N GLU A 203 11.01 4.11 -5.40
CA GLU A 203 11.52 4.61 -4.13
C GLU A 203 12.99 5.09 -4.21
N ILE A 204 13.83 4.43 -5.03
CA ILE A 204 15.18 4.89 -5.34
C ILE A 204 15.13 6.32 -5.91
N THR A 205 14.24 6.55 -6.86
CA THR A 205 14.14 7.81 -7.59
C THR A 205 13.77 8.99 -6.67
N HIS A 206 12.92 8.75 -5.68
CA HIS A 206 12.57 9.76 -4.69
C HIS A 206 13.77 10.33 -3.91
N SER A 207 14.89 9.60 -3.86
CA SER A 207 16.16 10.09 -3.33
C SER A 207 16.62 11.41 -3.96
N TRP A 208 16.16 11.71 -5.18
CA TRP A 208 16.35 13.01 -5.85
C TRP A 208 15.04 13.82 -5.90
N THR A 209 13.94 13.21 -6.38
CA THR A 209 12.66 13.90 -6.61
C THR A 209 11.66 13.60 -5.50
N GLY A 210 11.66 14.43 -4.47
CA GLY A 210 10.91 14.25 -3.23
C GLY A 210 11.81 14.54 -2.04
N ASN A 211 12.91 13.80 -1.90
CA ASN A 211 13.80 13.93 -0.75
C ASN A 211 14.76 15.12 -0.90
N LEU A 212 15.44 15.20 -2.05
CA LEU A 212 16.44 16.23 -2.31
C LEU A 212 15.80 17.54 -2.83
N VAL A 213 14.95 17.43 -3.85
CA VAL A 213 14.06 18.49 -4.33
C VAL A 213 12.64 18.16 -3.89
N THR A 214 12.04 18.97 -3.02
CA THR A 214 10.74 18.66 -2.42
C THR A 214 9.66 19.62 -2.91
N ASN A 215 8.42 19.17 -3.00
CA ASN A 215 7.27 20.06 -3.12
C ASN A 215 7.16 21.01 -1.91
N LYS A 216 6.83 22.28 -2.16
CA LYS A 216 6.66 23.31 -1.12
C LYS A 216 5.52 23.01 -0.15
N ASN A 217 4.43 22.44 -0.67
CA ASN A 217 3.26 21.96 0.05
C ASN A 217 2.62 20.80 -0.76
N PHE A 218 1.60 20.15 -0.22
CA PHE A 218 0.94 19.01 -0.88
C PHE A 218 0.05 19.39 -2.08
N GLU A 219 -0.19 20.67 -2.36
CA GLU A 219 -0.85 21.11 -3.60
C GLU A 219 0.04 20.87 -4.84
N HIS A 220 1.36 20.92 -4.63
CA HIS A 220 2.37 20.66 -5.65
C HIS A 220 2.94 19.24 -5.60
N PHE A 221 2.20 18.29 -5.03
CA PHE A 221 2.68 16.91 -4.81
C PHE A 221 3.12 16.20 -6.09
N TRP A 222 2.57 16.58 -7.24
CA TRP A 222 3.02 16.07 -8.54
C TRP A 222 4.49 16.34 -8.86
N LEU A 223 5.11 17.37 -8.26
CA LEU A 223 6.54 17.64 -8.43
C LEU A 223 7.40 16.54 -7.80
N ASN A 224 6.89 15.84 -6.80
CA ASN A 224 7.50 14.63 -6.29
C ASN A 224 7.08 13.47 -7.22
N GLU A 225 5.80 13.13 -7.23
CA GLU A 225 5.32 11.86 -7.80
C GLU A 225 5.41 11.76 -9.31
N GLY A 226 5.08 12.84 -10.02
CA GLY A 226 5.16 12.90 -11.46
C GLY A 226 6.59 12.72 -11.96
N PHE A 227 7.53 13.41 -11.31
CA PHE A 227 8.97 13.27 -11.61
C PHE A 227 9.49 11.90 -11.25
N THR A 228 9.17 11.39 -10.06
CA THR A 228 9.59 10.06 -9.63
C THR A 228 9.09 9.01 -10.60
N ARG A 229 7.82 9.04 -10.96
CA ARG A 229 7.22 8.10 -11.91
C ARG A 229 7.82 8.20 -13.31
N PHE A 230 8.11 9.42 -13.77
CA PHE A 230 8.77 9.64 -15.06
C PHE A 230 10.19 9.05 -15.11
N ILE A 231 10.98 9.21 -14.04
CA ILE A 231 12.36 8.70 -13.98
C ILE A 231 12.39 7.20 -13.67
N GLU A 232 11.50 6.69 -12.81
CA GLU A 232 11.29 5.24 -12.58
C GLU A 232 11.15 4.51 -13.91
N ARG A 233 10.25 5.01 -14.77
CA ARG A 233 10.02 4.45 -16.11
C ARG A 233 11.26 4.48 -17.00
N LYS A 234 12.12 5.50 -16.88
CA LYS A 234 13.41 5.54 -17.56
C LYS A 234 14.36 4.48 -17.03
N ILE A 235 14.43 4.27 -15.71
CA ILE A 235 15.25 3.20 -15.11
C ILE A 235 14.78 1.84 -15.63
N VAL A 236 13.48 1.56 -15.56
CA VAL A 236 12.87 0.33 -16.11
C VAL A 236 13.20 0.17 -17.59
N GLY A 237 13.13 1.25 -18.38
CA GLY A 237 13.50 1.25 -19.79
C GLY A 237 14.98 0.97 -20.06
N ARG A 238 15.89 1.47 -19.21
CA ARG A 238 17.34 1.21 -19.34
C ARG A 238 17.70 -0.23 -18.98
N LEU A 239 16.95 -0.86 -18.07
CA LEU A 239 17.18 -2.24 -17.64
C LEU A 239 16.45 -3.28 -18.49
N GLY A 240 15.25 -2.95 -18.97
CA GLY A 240 14.36 -3.88 -19.69
C GLY A 240 14.02 -3.49 -21.12
N GLY A 241 14.57 -2.40 -21.65
CA GLY A 241 14.36 -1.91 -23.01
C GLY A 241 13.26 -0.85 -23.13
N GLU A 242 13.32 -0.05 -24.21
CA GLU A 242 12.42 1.08 -24.43
C GLU A 242 10.95 0.67 -24.53
N ALA A 243 10.65 -0.47 -25.17
CA ALA A 243 9.28 -0.99 -25.25
C ALA A 243 8.68 -1.24 -23.85
N ARG A 244 9.48 -1.63 -22.85
CA ARG A 244 9.03 -1.82 -21.46
C ARG A 244 8.72 -0.48 -20.78
N ARG A 245 9.49 0.58 -21.05
CA ARG A 245 9.18 1.95 -20.60
C ARG A 245 7.84 2.43 -21.17
N GLN A 246 7.64 2.23 -22.47
CA GLN A 246 6.44 2.63 -23.19
C GLN A 246 5.22 1.84 -22.69
N PHE A 247 5.37 0.52 -22.49
CA PHE A 247 4.34 -0.32 -21.89
C PHE A 247 3.96 0.13 -20.48
N SER A 248 4.92 0.37 -19.59
CA SER A 248 4.66 0.93 -18.24
C SER A 248 3.93 2.29 -18.29
N SER A 249 4.24 3.12 -19.29
CA SER A 249 3.56 4.41 -19.51
C SER A 249 2.11 4.21 -19.96
N HIS A 250 1.85 3.22 -20.82
CA HIS A 250 0.51 2.83 -21.20
C HIS A 250 -0.31 2.32 -20.02
N LEU A 251 0.24 1.42 -19.18
CA LEU A 251 -0.44 0.92 -17.99
C LEU A 251 -0.85 2.06 -17.05
N GLY A 252 0.04 3.03 -16.85
CA GLY A 252 -0.27 4.22 -16.05
C GLY A 252 -1.35 5.10 -16.65
N TRP A 253 -1.42 5.22 -17.99
CA TRP A 253 -2.52 5.91 -18.65
C TRP A 253 -3.87 5.23 -18.40
N SER A 254 -3.91 3.91 -18.47
CA SER A 254 -5.11 3.12 -18.12
C SER A 254 -5.51 3.30 -16.65
N GLU A 255 -4.54 3.26 -15.72
CA GLU A 255 -4.79 3.53 -14.29
C GLU A 255 -5.31 4.96 -14.05
N LEU A 256 -4.84 5.95 -14.83
CA LEU A 256 -5.32 7.33 -14.75
C LEU A 256 -6.77 7.45 -15.23
N ILE A 257 -7.14 6.77 -16.32
CA ILE A 257 -8.54 6.71 -16.80
C ILE A 257 -9.45 6.19 -15.69
N ASP A 258 -9.10 5.07 -15.07
CA ASP A 258 -9.91 4.46 -14.02
C ASP A 258 -10.01 5.36 -12.79
N CYS A 259 -8.90 6.02 -12.42
CA CYS A 259 -8.88 6.95 -11.29
C CYS A 259 -9.79 8.17 -11.55
N VAL A 260 -9.70 8.78 -12.73
CA VAL A 260 -10.52 9.95 -13.10
C VAL A 260 -12.00 9.56 -13.20
N LYS A 261 -12.31 8.38 -13.75
CA LYS A 261 -13.70 7.86 -13.76
C LYS A 261 -14.24 7.66 -12.35
N ALA A 262 -13.45 7.11 -11.44
CA ALA A 262 -13.87 6.85 -10.07
C ALA A 262 -14.09 8.14 -9.26
N LEU A 263 -13.22 9.15 -9.43
CA LEU A 263 -13.34 10.44 -8.74
C LEU A 263 -14.40 11.38 -9.37
N GLY A 264 -14.70 11.17 -10.65
CA GLY A 264 -15.52 12.06 -11.48
C GLY A 264 -14.64 13.04 -12.30
N PRO A 265 -14.89 13.19 -13.61
CA PRO A 265 -14.02 13.95 -14.51
C PRO A 265 -13.97 15.46 -14.22
N ASN A 266 -14.96 16.00 -13.52
CA ASN A 266 -15.03 17.42 -13.13
C ASN A 266 -14.57 17.66 -11.69
N ASN A 267 -14.10 16.62 -10.98
CA ASN A 267 -13.67 16.75 -9.60
C ASN A 267 -12.35 17.54 -9.54
N PRO A 268 -12.25 18.63 -8.75
CA PRO A 268 -11.02 19.42 -8.61
C PRO A 268 -9.79 18.60 -8.19
N LEU A 269 -9.96 17.49 -7.47
CA LEU A 269 -8.86 16.59 -7.08
C LEU A 269 -8.26 15.79 -8.25
N THR A 270 -8.79 15.98 -9.47
CA THR A 270 -8.21 15.47 -10.72
C THR A 270 -7.35 16.51 -11.47
N GLN A 271 -7.22 17.72 -10.93
CA GLN A 271 -6.21 18.68 -11.35
C GLN A 271 -4.81 18.19 -10.97
N LEU A 272 -3.78 18.68 -11.66
CA LEU A 272 -2.40 18.32 -11.33
C LEU A 272 -1.85 19.16 -10.18
N VAL A 273 -2.26 20.44 -10.13
CA VAL A 273 -2.10 21.33 -8.98
C VAL A 273 -3.49 21.54 -8.38
N VAL A 274 -3.69 21.04 -7.17
CA VAL A 274 -4.97 21.06 -6.45
C VAL A 274 -5.01 22.22 -5.45
N ASP A 275 -6.20 22.55 -4.94
CA ASP A 275 -6.38 23.44 -3.79
C ASP A 275 -6.78 22.62 -2.57
N LEU A 276 -5.96 22.63 -1.51
CA LEU A 276 -6.18 21.81 -0.32
C LEU A 276 -6.75 22.59 0.86
N ARG A 277 -7.23 23.82 0.66
CA ARG A 277 -7.83 24.60 1.75
C ARG A 277 -9.12 23.94 2.22
N GLY A 278 -9.09 23.46 3.47
CA GLY A 278 -10.22 22.74 4.08
C GLY A 278 -10.38 21.30 3.59
N VAL A 279 -9.37 20.75 2.91
CA VAL A 279 -9.34 19.37 2.41
C VAL A 279 -8.21 18.63 3.12
N ASP A 280 -8.48 17.41 3.58
CA ASP A 280 -7.42 16.53 4.08
C ASP A 280 -6.52 16.12 2.90
N PRO A 281 -5.18 16.30 2.97
CA PRO A 281 -4.29 15.83 1.91
C PRO A 281 -4.48 14.35 1.56
N GLU A 282 -4.90 13.51 2.51
CA GLU A 282 -5.23 12.11 2.23
C GLU A 282 -6.35 11.96 1.20
N ASP A 283 -7.31 12.87 1.11
CA ASP A 283 -8.41 12.81 0.13
C ASP A 283 -7.92 13.12 -1.29
N ALA A 284 -6.87 13.93 -1.43
CA ALA A 284 -6.24 14.24 -2.71
C ALA A 284 -5.30 13.14 -3.20
N PHE A 285 -4.85 12.24 -2.32
CA PHE A 285 -3.97 11.14 -2.69
C PHE A 285 -4.70 10.13 -3.59
N SER A 286 -4.23 10.05 -4.83
CA SER A 286 -4.81 9.29 -5.92
C SER A 286 -3.73 8.97 -6.97
N ARG A 287 -4.09 8.33 -8.09
CA ARG A 287 -3.16 8.12 -9.21
C ARG A 287 -2.88 9.39 -10.03
N VAL A 288 -3.64 10.46 -9.82
CA VAL A 288 -3.55 11.70 -10.60
C VAL A 288 -2.14 12.32 -10.54
N PRO A 289 -1.57 12.69 -9.37
CA PRO A 289 -0.26 13.35 -9.33
C PRO A 289 0.87 12.50 -9.92
N TYR A 290 0.79 11.17 -9.79
CA TYR A 290 1.73 10.21 -10.37
C TYR A 290 1.64 10.19 -11.89
N GLU A 291 0.46 9.84 -12.41
CA GLU A 291 0.30 9.50 -13.82
C GLU A 291 0.09 10.73 -14.69
N LYS A 292 -0.72 11.70 -14.26
CA LYS A 292 -0.89 12.97 -14.97
C LYS A 292 0.42 13.78 -14.97
N GLY A 293 1.16 13.76 -13.86
CA GLY A 293 2.49 14.40 -13.75
C GLY A 293 3.53 13.73 -14.65
N SER A 294 3.61 12.40 -14.64
CA SER A 294 4.54 11.65 -15.50
C SER A 294 4.24 11.86 -17.00
N ASN A 295 2.96 11.86 -17.38
CA ASN A 295 2.53 12.15 -18.75
C ASN A 295 2.89 13.58 -19.16
N PHE A 296 2.74 14.55 -18.26
CA PHE A 296 3.12 15.93 -18.53
C PHE A 296 4.62 16.05 -18.77
N LEU A 297 5.46 15.44 -17.94
CA LEU A 297 6.92 15.44 -18.13
C LEU A 297 7.35 14.71 -19.40
N TYR A 298 6.66 13.62 -19.77
CA TYR A 298 6.89 12.94 -21.05
C TYR A 298 6.51 13.82 -22.24
N PHE A 299 5.39 14.55 -22.17
CA PHE A 299 5.02 15.55 -23.16
C PHE A 299 6.09 16.65 -23.28
N LEU A 300 6.59 17.17 -22.15
CA LEU A 300 7.67 18.16 -22.15
C LEU A 300 8.97 17.61 -22.75
N GLU A 301 9.34 16.35 -22.45
CA GLU A 301 10.47 15.65 -23.06
C GLU A 301 10.35 15.63 -24.59
N GLN A 302 9.18 15.24 -25.13
CA GLN A 302 8.96 15.22 -26.57
C GLN A 302 9.05 16.63 -27.17
N LYS A 303 8.43 17.63 -26.53
CA LYS A 303 8.43 19.03 -26.98
C LYS A 303 9.83 19.61 -27.10
N VAL A 304 10.74 19.33 -26.17
CA VAL A 304 12.10 19.89 -26.21
C VAL A 304 13.07 19.12 -27.11
N GLY A 305 12.62 18.02 -27.73
CA GLY A 305 13.41 17.23 -28.69
C GLY A 305 13.97 15.91 -28.15
N GLY A 306 13.35 15.34 -27.12
CA GLY A 306 13.56 13.96 -26.68
C GLY A 306 14.46 13.81 -25.45
N ALA A 307 14.65 12.53 -25.07
CA ALA A 307 15.21 12.13 -23.78
C ALA A 307 16.61 12.69 -23.48
N GLU A 308 17.53 12.72 -24.44
CA GLU A 308 18.89 13.20 -24.20
C GLU A 308 18.92 14.70 -23.84
N ILE A 309 18.07 15.51 -24.47
CA ILE A 309 17.96 16.94 -24.19
C ILE A 309 17.32 17.14 -22.82
N PHE A 310 16.24 16.42 -22.53
CA PHE A 310 15.51 16.54 -21.27
C PHE A 310 16.31 16.02 -20.07
N GLU A 311 17.07 14.93 -20.21
CA GLU A 311 17.91 14.39 -19.13
C GLU A 311 19.05 15.35 -18.72
N ARG A 312 19.58 16.14 -19.66
CA ARG A 312 20.53 17.22 -19.33
C ARG A 312 19.89 18.31 -18.48
N PHE A 313 18.68 18.74 -18.84
CA PHE A 313 17.89 19.67 -18.03
C PHE A 313 17.61 19.08 -16.64
N LEU A 314 17.19 17.82 -16.57
CA LEU A 314 16.82 17.16 -15.32
C LEU A 314 17.98 17.14 -14.32
N LYS A 315 19.20 16.79 -14.74
CA LYS A 315 20.40 16.82 -13.88
C LYS A 315 20.66 18.21 -13.30
N ILE A 316 20.54 19.24 -14.15
CA ILE A 316 20.81 20.62 -13.75
C ILE A 316 19.69 21.13 -12.83
N TYR A 317 18.43 20.82 -13.12
CA TYR A 317 17.28 21.10 -12.26
C TYR A 317 17.44 20.47 -10.87
N ILE A 318 17.79 19.18 -10.79
CA ILE A 318 18.00 18.48 -9.53
C ILE A 318 19.15 19.11 -8.74
N ALA A 319 20.26 19.44 -9.40
CA ALA A 319 21.41 20.07 -8.76
C ALA A 319 21.08 21.48 -8.22
N ASP A 320 20.40 22.32 -9.02
CA ASP A 320 20.10 23.72 -8.65
C ASP A 320 19.06 23.83 -7.53
N PHE A 321 18.14 22.87 -7.44
CA PHE A 321 17.11 22.81 -6.39
C PHE A 321 17.42 21.83 -5.26
N ALA A 322 18.61 21.23 -5.25
CA ALA A 322 19.02 20.34 -4.17
C ALA A 322 18.88 21.02 -2.79
N HIS A 323 18.30 20.29 -1.83
CA HIS A 323 18.00 20.75 -0.48
C HIS A 323 16.95 21.87 -0.37
N LYS A 324 16.18 22.14 -1.43
CA LYS A 324 15.11 23.15 -1.43
C LYS A 324 13.73 22.50 -1.53
N SER A 325 12.72 23.30 -1.19
CA SER A 325 11.32 22.99 -1.43
C SER A 325 10.71 24.03 -2.37
N ILE A 326 10.10 23.59 -3.48
CA ILE A 326 9.64 24.45 -4.57
C ILE A 326 8.17 24.24 -4.92
N ASP A 327 7.54 25.25 -5.50
CA ASP A 327 6.19 25.15 -6.07
C ASP A 327 6.25 25.01 -7.60
N THR A 328 5.08 24.77 -8.19
CA THR A 328 4.93 24.56 -9.64
C THR A 328 5.33 25.78 -10.46
N GLU A 329 5.12 26.99 -9.94
CA GLU A 329 5.47 28.22 -10.67
C GLU A 329 6.99 28.39 -10.76
N VAL A 330 7.72 28.06 -9.68
CA VAL A 330 9.19 27.98 -9.71
C VAL A 330 9.67 26.98 -10.75
N PHE A 331 9.09 25.78 -10.81
CA PHE A 331 9.45 24.78 -11.83
C PHE A 331 9.17 25.30 -13.26
N LYS A 332 7.96 25.82 -13.50
CA LYS A 332 7.53 26.34 -14.81
C LYS A 332 8.45 27.44 -15.31
N THR A 333 8.72 28.45 -14.47
CA THR A 333 9.62 29.57 -14.80
C THR A 333 11.01 29.05 -15.12
N TYR A 334 11.55 28.17 -14.28
CA TYR A 334 12.89 27.60 -14.48
C TYR A 334 13.00 26.79 -15.78
N PHE A 335 11.99 25.99 -16.10
CA PHE A 335 11.92 25.23 -17.36
C PHE A 335 11.92 26.17 -18.58
N ILE A 336 11.07 27.19 -18.57
CA ILE A 336 10.97 28.17 -19.66
C ILE A 336 12.30 28.91 -19.84
N ASP A 337 12.90 29.38 -18.75
CA ASP A 337 14.17 30.11 -18.78
C ASP A 337 15.33 29.25 -19.27
N TYR A 338 15.39 27.98 -18.85
CA TYR A 338 16.41 27.05 -19.32
C TYR A 338 16.32 26.83 -20.83
N PHE A 339 15.13 26.47 -21.33
CA PHE A 339 14.95 26.13 -22.74
C PHE A 339 14.94 27.34 -23.68
N SER A 340 14.57 28.52 -23.18
CA SER A 340 14.73 29.77 -23.93
C SER A 340 16.21 30.07 -24.18
N ARG A 341 17.09 29.82 -23.20
CA ARG A 341 18.55 30.02 -23.33
C ARG A 341 19.23 28.99 -24.23
N THR A 342 18.64 27.81 -24.42
CA THR A 342 19.18 26.76 -25.30
C THR A 342 18.67 26.86 -26.74
N GLY A 343 17.90 27.91 -27.08
CA GLY A 343 17.36 28.13 -28.42
C GLY A 343 16.08 27.34 -28.72
N LYS A 344 15.46 26.73 -27.71
CA LYS A 344 14.22 25.95 -27.80
C LYS A 344 12.95 26.76 -27.52
N HIS A 345 13.06 28.10 -27.52
CA HIS A 345 11.97 29.01 -27.17
C HIS A 345 10.71 28.78 -28.02
N ILE A 346 10.86 28.56 -29.33
CA ILE A 346 9.72 28.37 -30.22
C ILE A 346 8.96 27.09 -29.84
N GLU A 347 9.68 26.00 -29.59
CA GLU A 347 9.13 24.69 -29.26
C GLU A 347 8.38 24.64 -27.91
N ILE A 348 8.68 25.56 -26.99
CA ILE A 348 8.02 25.62 -25.67
C ILE A 348 6.99 26.75 -25.56
N SER A 349 6.92 27.67 -26.53
CA SER A 349 6.05 28.84 -26.47
C SER A 349 4.55 28.51 -26.60
N ASP A 350 4.22 27.34 -27.16
CA ASP A 350 2.85 26.87 -27.38
C ASP A 350 2.33 25.93 -26.28
N ILE A 351 3.11 25.72 -25.21
CA ILE A 351 2.70 24.85 -24.10
C ILE A 351 1.54 25.49 -23.35
N ASP A 352 0.38 24.84 -23.39
CA ASP A 352 -0.79 25.21 -22.58
C ASP A 352 -0.63 24.69 -21.14
N TRP A 353 0.10 25.46 -20.33
CA TRP A 353 0.36 25.14 -18.93
C TRP A 353 -0.94 25.03 -18.10
N ASP A 354 -1.91 25.92 -18.32
CA ASP A 354 -3.11 25.97 -17.50
C ASP A 354 -3.99 24.74 -17.72
N SER A 355 -4.09 24.26 -18.97
CA SER A 355 -4.75 23.00 -19.27
C SER A 355 -4.11 21.79 -18.58
N TRP A 356 -2.78 21.71 -18.57
CA TRP A 356 -2.08 20.61 -17.89
C TRP A 356 -2.18 20.68 -16.36
N LEU A 357 -2.03 21.88 -15.80
CA LEU A 357 -1.88 22.09 -14.37
C LEU A 357 -3.23 22.19 -13.65
N LEU A 358 -4.21 22.91 -14.23
CA LEU A 358 -5.40 23.40 -13.53
C LEU A 358 -6.73 22.85 -14.09
N THR A 359 -6.72 22.13 -15.21
CA THR A 359 -7.96 21.55 -15.75
C THR A 359 -8.21 20.16 -15.14
N PRO A 360 -9.41 19.90 -14.57
CA PRO A 360 -9.76 18.58 -14.07
C PRO A 360 -9.93 17.56 -15.21
N GLY A 361 -9.92 16.28 -14.86
CA GLY A 361 -10.11 15.18 -15.79
C GLY A 361 -8.82 14.69 -16.45
N MET A 362 -8.98 13.93 -17.53
CA MET A 362 -7.86 13.41 -18.32
C MET A 362 -7.07 14.55 -18.99
N PRO A 363 -5.75 14.41 -19.20
CA PRO A 363 -4.98 15.31 -20.05
C PRO A 363 -5.61 15.45 -21.44
N ILE A 364 -5.52 16.66 -22.01
CA ILE A 364 -6.03 16.95 -23.36
C ILE A 364 -5.25 16.17 -24.42
N ILE A 365 -3.96 15.95 -24.17
CA ILE A 365 -3.05 15.25 -25.08
C ILE A 365 -2.68 13.91 -24.46
N LYS A 366 -3.02 12.83 -25.17
CA LYS A 366 -2.47 11.51 -24.91
C LYS A 366 -1.14 11.39 -25.68
N PRO A 367 -0.01 11.13 -25.02
CA PRO A 367 1.23 10.85 -25.72
C PRO A 367 1.13 9.56 -26.54
N ASP A 368 1.81 9.53 -27.68
CA ASP A 368 1.92 8.32 -28.50
C ASP A 368 2.89 7.34 -27.85
N TYR A 369 2.37 6.17 -27.52
CA TYR A 369 3.12 5.08 -26.89
C TYR A 369 3.34 3.94 -27.89
N ASP A 370 4.52 3.34 -27.84
CA ASP A 370 4.77 2.05 -28.48
C ASP A 370 3.84 0.98 -27.87
N THR A 371 3.15 0.22 -28.71
CA THR A 371 2.18 -0.81 -28.29
C THR A 371 2.69 -2.24 -28.45
N SER A 372 3.96 -2.47 -28.80
CA SER A 372 4.47 -3.80 -29.16
C SER A 372 4.29 -4.84 -28.05
N LEU A 373 4.38 -4.44 -26.78
CA LEU A 373 4.13 -5.30 -25.62
C LEU A 373 2.65 -5.33 -25.20
N LEU A 374 1.85 -4.37 -25.66
CA LEU A 374 0.42 -4.29 -25.42
C LEU A 374 -0.38 -5.16 -26.40
N ASP A 375 0.01 -5.19 -27.68
CA ASP A 375 -0.72 -5.88 -28.74
C ASP A 375 -1.00 -7.37 -28.43
N PRO A 376 -0.05 -8.15 -27.86
CA PRO A 376 -0.33 -9.53 -27.45
C PRO A 376 -1.39 -9.64 -26.34
N CYS A 377 -1.45 -8.67 -25.43
CA CYS A 377 -2.43 -8.62 -24.35
C CYS A 377 -3.84 -8.38 -24.91
N ILE A 378 -3.96 -7.40 -25.82
CA ILE A 378 -5.21 -7.08 -26.52
C ILE A 378 -5.67 -8.28 -27.35
N ALA A 379 -4.77 -8.87 -28.13
CA ALA A 379 -5.10 -10.03 -28.96
C ALA A 379 -5.60 -11.23 -28.14
N LEU A 380 -5.02 -11.46 -26.94
CA LEU A 380 -5.50 -12.51 -26.05
C LEU A 380 -6.87 -12.17 -25.46
N LYS A 381 -7.05 -10.93 -24.97
CA LYS A 381 -8.35 -10.45 -24.46
C LYS A 381 -9.44 -10.59 -25.51
N ASP A 382 -9.20 -10.16 -26.75
CA ASP A 382 -10.21 -10.19 -27.82
C ASP A 382 -10.62 -11.62 -28.18
N ARG A 383 -9.67 -12.58 -28.10
CA ARG A 383 -9.99 -14.01 -28.23
C ARG A 383 -10.90 -14.49 -27.10
N TRP A 384 -10.65 -14.08 -25.86
CA TRP A 384 -11.48 -14.43 -24.70
C TRP A 384 -12.89 -13.83 -24.78
N ASP A 385 -13.00 -12.60 -25.29
CA ASP A 385 -14.30 -11.96 -25.52
C ASP A 385 -15.10 -12.67 -26.61
N ALA A 386 -14.46 -13.01 -27.74
CA ALA A 386 -15.10 -13.67 -28.87
C ALA A 386 -15.53 -15.13 -28.58
N TRP A 387 -14.88 -15.82 -27.64
CA TRP A 387 -15.22 -17.19 -27.29
C TRP A 387 -16.52 -17.27 -26.48
N ASP A 388 -17.39 -18.21 -26.83
CA ASP A 388 -18.65 -18.48 -26.12
C ASP A 388 -18.61 -19.87 -25.45
N PRO A 389 -18.53 -19.94 -24.11
CA PRO A 389 -18.44 -21.21 -23.39
C PRO A 389 -19.70 -22.09 -23.53
N GLU A 390 -20.84 -21.54 -23.96
CA GLU A 390 -22.06 -22.31 -24.16
C GLU A 390 -22.11 -23.01 -25.53
N LYS A 391 -21.30 -22.55 -26.49
CA LYS A 391 -21.32 -23.04 -27.87
C LYS A 391 -20.13 -23.95 -28.19
N GLU A 392 -18.96 -23.67 -27.62
CA GLU A 392 -17.71 -24.32 -28.01
C GLU A 392 -16.83 -24.66 -26.79
N PRO A 393 -16.06 -25.77 -26.83
CA PRO A 393 -15.11 -26.08 -25.77
C PRO A 393 -14.03 -25.00 -25.65
N CYS A 394 -13.45 -24.87 -24.46
CA CYS A 394 -12.39 -23.89 -24.18
C CYS A 394 -11.18 -24.09 -25.11
N PRO A 395 -10.82 -23.12 -25.97
CA PRO A 395 -9.72 -23.25 -26.94
C PRO A 395 -8.36 -22.77 -26.38
N PHE A 396 -8.31 -22.44 -25.09
CA PHE A 396 -7.17 -21.78 -24.44
C PHE A 396 -6.26 -22.76 -23.72
N GLU A 397 -4.96 -22.47 -23.71
CA GLU A 397 -3.93 -23.29 -23.08
C GLU A 397 -2.83 -22.41 -22.45
N LEU A 398 -2.51 -22.65 -21.18
CA LEU A 398 -1.56 -21.84 -20.40
C LEU A 398 -0.25 -21.57 -21.12
N LYS A 399 0.42 -22.63 -21.60
CA LYS A 399 1.74 -22.51 -22.23
C LYS A 399 1.70 -21.71 -23.53
N LYS A 400 0.61 -21.81 -24.29
CA LYS A 400 0.46 -21.14 -25.58
C LYS A 400 0.07 -19.67 -25.41
N ASP A 401 -0.82 -19.39 -24.47
CA ASP A 401 -1.41 -18.07 -24.33
C ASP A 401 -0.62 -17.15 -23.38
N LEU A 402 -0.19 -17.66 -22.22
CA LEU A 402 0.56 -16.87 -21.23
C LEU A 402 2.06 -17.17 -21.22
N GLY A 403 2.52 -18.25 -21.85
CA GLY A 403 3.92 -18.71 -21.75
C GLY A 403 4.96 -17.75 -22.32
N ASN A 404 4.55 -16.79 -23.17
CA ASN A 404 5.42 -15.74 -23.72
C ASN A 404 5.09 -14.34 -23.18
N LEU A 405 4.14 -14.22 -22.25
CA LEU A 405 3.78 -12.95 -21.63
C LEU A 405 4.56 -12.79 -20.32
N ASP A 406 5.17 -11.63 -20.13
CA ASP A 406 5.72 -11.29 -18.83
C ASP A 406 4.59 -11.02 -17.79
N PRO A 407 4.89 -11.01 -16.49
CA PRO A 407 3.88 -10.79 -15.46
C PRO A 407 3.08 -9.48 -15.60
N ASN A 408 3.68 -8.40 -16.11
CA ASN A 408 2.99 -7.13 -16.34
C ASN A 408 2.03 -7.22 -17.54
N GLN A 409 2.39 -7.97 -18.58
CA GLN A 409 1.50 -8.29 -19.69
C GLN A 409 0.30 -9.14 -19.25
N ILE A 410 0.52 -10.12 -18.35
CA ILE A 410 -0.59 -10.90 -17.76
C ILE A 410 -1.50 -9.99 -16.93
N VAL A 411 -0.91 -9.12 -16.10
CA VAL A 411 -1.64 -8.09 -15.34
C VAL A 411 -2.50 -7.22 -16.25
N GLU A 412 -1.96 -6.80 -17.39
CA GLU A 412 -2.68 -5.95 -18.33
C GLU A 412 -3.80 -6.68 -19.06
N PHE A 413 -3.54 -7.91 -19.52
CA PHE A 413 -4.59 -8.79 -20.06
C PHE A 413 -5.77 -8.91 -19.08
N LEU A 414 -5.50 -9.16 -17.79
CA LEU A 414 -6.56 -9.25 -16.78
C LEU A 414 -7.24 -7.91 -16.50
N ASN A 415 -6.50 -6.79 -16.52
CA ASN A 415 -7.11 -5.45 -16.40
C ASN A 415 -8.13 -5.20 -17.51
N GLN A 416 -7.78 -5.53 -18.76
CA GLN A 416 -8.66 -5.33 -19.90
C GLN A 416 -9.94 -6.17 -19.77
N LEU A 417 -9.85 -7.40 -19.26
CA LEU A 417 -11.03 -8.20 -18.93
C LEU A 417 -11.89 -7.56 -17.83
N ILE A 418 -11.27 -7.01 -16.78
CA ILE A 418 -11.98 -6.34 -15.67
C ILE A 418 -12.72 -5.07 -16.14
N ALA A 419 -12.12 -4.36 -17.11
CA ALA A 419 -12.60 -3.11 -17.68
C ALA A 419 -13.60 -3.30 -18.82
N SER A 420 -13.79 -4.54 -19.31
CA SER A 420 -14.76 -4.83 -20.37
C SER A 420 -16.18 -4.42 -19.97
N GLU A 421 -16.92 -3.86 -20.94
CA GLU A 421 -18.32 -3.48 -20.73
C GLU A 421 -19.25 -4.71 -20.69
N GLU A 422 -18.85 -5.80 -21.35
CA GLU A 422 -19.58 -7.06 -21.29
C GLU A 422 -19.26 -7.80 -19.98
N PRO A 423 -20.27 -8.21 -19.19
CA PRO A 423 -20.04 -8.96 -17.96
C PRO A 423 -19.31 -10.27 -18.24
N PHE A 424 -18.17 -10.48 -17.57
CA PHE A 424 -17.46 -11.75 -17.65
C PHE A 424 -18.28 -12.84 -16.94
N THR A 425 -18.82 -13.80 -17.69
CA THR A 425 -19.77 -14.78 -17.16
C THR A 425 -19.09 -15.76 -16.19
N PRO A 426 -19.84 -16.37 -15.24
CA PRO A 426 -19.31 -17.42 -14.37
C PRO A 426 -18.58 -18.54 -15.13
N ALA A 427 -19.13 -18.97 -16.27
CA ALA A 427 -18.54 -20.02 -17.11
C ALA A 427 -17.19 -19.59 -17.71
N LYS A 428 -17.07 -18.37 -18.23
CA LYS A 428 -15.79 -17.82 -18.72
C LYS A 428 -14.77 -17.70 -17.59
N ALA A 429 -15.18 -17.24 -16.41
CA ALA A 429 -14.31 -17.11 -15.23
C ALA A 429 -13.78 -18.46 -14.73
N GLN A 430 -14.65 -19.48 -14.65
CA GLN A 430 -14.24 -20.84 -14.29
C GLN A 430 -13.25 -21.42 -15.31
N ALA A 431 -13.51 -21.24 -16.61
CA ALA A 431 -12.61 -21.67 -17.66
C ALA A 431 -11.25 -20.95 -17.58
N LEU A 432 -11.24 -19.62 -17.38
CA LEU A 432 -10.04 -18.81 -17.27
C LEU A 432 -9.10 -19.33 -16.16
N ASN A 433 -9.63 -19.55 -14.96
CA ASN A 433 -8.81 -20.06 -13.85
C ASN A 433 -8.46 -21.55 -14.02
N SER A 434 -9.34 -22.35 -14.61
CA SER A 434 -9.04 -23.76 -14.88
C SER A 434 -7.87 -23.90 -15.84
N THR A 435 -7.80 -23.03 -16.86
CA THR A 435 -6.72 -22.98 -17.85
C THR A 435 -5.45 -22.38 -17.26
N TYR A 436 -5.53 -21.22 -16.60
CA TYR A 436 -4.35 -20.41 -16.26
C TYR A 436 -3.91 -20.47 -14.79
N LYS A 437 -4.67 -21.14 -13.91
CA LYS A 437 -4.34 -21.30 -12.48
C LYS A 437 -4.07 -19.97 -11.75
N LEU A 438 -4.86 -18.94 -12.09
CA LEU A 438 -4.65 -17.57 -11.60
C LEU A 438 -4.84 -17.46 -10.08
N LYS A 439 -5.72 -18.27 -9.48
CA LYS A 439 -5.94 -18.29 -8.03
C LYS A 439 -4.78 -18.81 -7.21
N ASP A 440 -3.89 -19.57 -7.86
CA ASP A 440 -2.70 -20.15 -7.24
C ASP A 440 -1.46 -19.27 -7.46
N SER A 441 -1.62 -18.07 -8.06
CA SER A 441 -0.50 -17.17 -8.35
C SER A 441 0.11 -16.59 -7.09
N VAL A 442 1.44 -16.69 -6.97
CA VAL A 442 2.22 -16.01 -5.93
C VAL A 442 2.37 -14.51 -6.20
N ASN A 443 2.19 -14.09 -7.46
CA ASN A 443 2.23 -12.68 -7.83
C ASN A 443 0.95 -12.01 -7.34
N THR A 444 1.10 -11.13 -6.34
CA THR A 444 -0.05 -10.51 -5.68
C THR A 444 -0.87 -9.62 -6.63
N GLU A 445 -0.25 -9.02 -7.65
CA GLU A 445 -0.97 -8.21 -8.65
C GLU A 445 -1.84 -9.10 -9.57
N ILE A 446 -1.36 -10.29 -9.98
CA ILE A 446 -2.14 -11.25 -10.76
C ILE A 446 -3.29 -11.82 -9.91
N LEU A 447 -3.00 -12.28 -8.69
CA LEU A 447 -4.00 -12.84 -7.78
C LEU A 447 -5.10 -11.82 -7.47
N PHE A 448 -4.74 -10.57 -7.20
CA PHE A 448 -5.70 -9.49 -6.99
C PHE A 448 -6.67 -9.33 -8.17
N ARG A 449 -6.16 -9.35 -9.41
CA ARG A 449 -7.00 -9.20 -10.61
C ARG A 449 -7.89 -10.40 -10.85
N TRP A 450 -7.41 -11.60 -10.57
CA TRP A 450 -8.26 -12.80 -10.53
C TRP A 450 -9.41 -12.64 -9.53
N ILE A 451 -9.12 -12.23 -8.29
CA ILE A 451 -10.15 -12.04 -7.26
C ILE A 451 -11.20 -11.03 -7.74
N ARG A 452 -10.78 -9.90 -8.32
CA ARG A 452 -11.71 -8.91 -8.87
C ARG A 452 -12.59 -9.47 -9.99
N LEU A 453 -12.01 -10.23 -10.93
CA LEU A 453 -12.77 -10.91 -11.98
C LEU A 453 -13.76 -11.90 -11.39
N ALA A 454 -13.35 -12.71 -10.42
CA ALA A 454 -14.21 -13.68 -9.75
C ALA A 454 -15.37 -13.02 -9.01
N CYS A 455 -15.13 -11.88 -8.33
CA CYS A 455 -16.18 -11.09 -7.69
C CYS A 455 -17.16 -10.49 -8.72
N LYS A 456 -16.65 -9.93 -9.83
CA LYS A 456 -17.48 -9.38 -10.91
C LYS A 456 -18.29 -10.45 -11.65
N ALA A 457 -17.75 -11.66 -11.75
CA ALA A 457 -18.42 -12.84 -12.32
C ALA A 457 -19.28 -13.59 -11.29
N GLU A 458 -19.39 -13.09 -10.05
CA GLU A 458 -20.20 -13.68 -8.98
C GLU A 458 -19.89 -15.16 -8.67
N LEU A 459 -18.60 -15.55 -8.69
CA LEU A 459 -18.17 -16.92 -8.39
C LEU A 459 -18.17 -17.23 -6.89
N ALA A 460 -19.27 -17.80 -6.38
CA ALA A 460 -19.45 -18.12 -4.96
C ALA A 460 -18.30 -18.92 -4.33
N ASP A 461 -17.73 -19.88 -5.06
CA ASP A 461 -16.62 -20.72 -4.58
C ASP A 461 -15.31 -19.96 -4.33
N GLU A 462 -15.16 -18.77 -4.92
CA GLU A 462 -13.97 -17.92 -4.79
C GLU A 462 -14.14 -16.83 -3.71
N LEU A 463 -15.32 -16.75 -3.07
CA LEU A 463 -15.58 -15.81 -1.99
C LEU A 463 -14.63 -16.00 -0.78
N PRO A 464 -14.33 -17.23 -0.31
CA PRO A 464 -13.37 -17.44 0.77
C PRO A 464 -11.98 -16.87 0.46
N LEU A 465 -11.53 -16.99 -0.80
CA LEU A 465 -10.24 -16.44 -1.25
C LEU A 465 -10.25 -14.91 -1.21
N ALA A 466 -11.33 -14.27 -1.66
CA ALA A 466 -11.48 -12.82 -1.61
C ALA A 466 -11.42 -12.29 -0.17
N LEU A 467 -12.14 -12.95 0.75
CA LEU A 467 -12.18 -12.57 2.18
C LEU A 467 -10.84 -12.81 2.89
N ASP A 468 -10.19 -13.92 2.61
CA ASP A 468 -8.85 -14.23 3.12
C ASP A 468 -7.82 -13.19 2.65
N PHE A 469 -7.88 -12.81 1.37
CA PHE A 469 -6.98 -11.80 0.81
C PHE A 469 -7.16 -10.44 1.48
N VAL A 470 -8.40 -9.97 1.63
CA VAL A 470 -8.64 -8.62 2.20
C VAL A 470 -8.38 -8.52 3.70
N THR A 471 -8.30 -9.64 4.41
CA THR A 471 -8.00 -9.67 5.84
C THR A 471 -6.51 -9.91 6.13
N LYS A 472 -5.77 -10.52 5.20
CA LYS A 472 -4.32 -10.75 5.32
C LYS A 472 -3.44 -9.58 4.88
N HIS A 473 -3.95 -8.72 3.99
CA HIS A 473 -3.18 -7.61 3.42
C HIS A 473 -3.77 -6.26 3.82
N GLY A 474 -2.90 -5.28 4.08
CA GLY A 474 -3.29 -3.89 4.40
C GLY A 474 -3.19 -2.92 3.23
N ARG A 475 -2.68 -3.34 2.07
CA ARG A 475 -2.36 -2.43 0.96
C ARG A 475 -3.62 -1.90 0.27
N MET A 476 -3.88 -0.60 0.40
CA MET A 476 -5.13 0.04 -0.05
C MET A 476 -5.45 -0.14 -1.52
N LYS A 477 -4.42 -0.21 -2.37
CA LYS A 477 -4.52 -0.52 -3.79
C LYS A 477 -5.33 -1.80 -4.06
N PHE A 478 -5.21 -2.82 -3.21
CA PHE A 478 -5.92 -4.09 -3.41
C PHE A 478 -7.24 -4.15 -2.66
N ILE A 479 -7.23 -3.64 -1.43
CA ILE A 479 -8.33 -3.81 -0.49
C ILE A 479 -9.57 -3.03 -0.94
N GLN A 480 -9.42 -1.76 -1.30
CA GLN A 480 -10.57 -0.92 -1.65
C GLN A 480 -11.34 -1.44 -2.88
N PRO A 481 -10.68 -1.82 -4.00
CA PRO A 481 -11.40 -2.34 -5.16
C PRO A 481 -12.11 -3.67 -4.88
N ILE A 482 -11.50 -4.59 -4.12
CA ILE A 482 -12.16 -5.87 -3.77
C ILE A 482 -13.40 -5.61 -2.91
N TYR A 483 -13.32 -4.75 -1.88
CA TYR A 483 -14.50 -4.40 -1.08
C TYR A 483 -15.62 -3.78 -1.93
N ARG A 484 -15.29 -2.92 -2.90
CA ARG A 484 -16.27 -2.34 -3.83
C ARG A 484 -16.91 -3.40 -4.72
N ASP A 485 -16.14 -4.33 -5.26
CA ASP A 485 -16.65 -5.40 -6.12
C ASP A 485 -17.53 -6.37 -5.31
N LEU A 486 -17.11 -6.76 -4.10
CA LEU A 486 -17.91 -7.57 -3.16
C LEU A 486 -19.21 -6.87 -2.74
N HIS A 487 -19.18 -5.54 -2.59
CA HIS A 487 -20.38 -4.77 -2.27
C HIS A 487 -21.40 -4.74 -3.41
N LYS A 488 -20.93 -4.74 -4.67
CA LYS A 488 -21.78 -4.73 -5.87
C LYS A 488 -22.37 -6.09 -6.22
N TRP A 489 -21.80 -7.17 -5.69
CA TRP A 489 -22.30 -8.53 -5.90
C TRP A 489 -23.73 -8.68 -5.36
N GLU A 490 -24.73 -8.75 -6.24
CA GLU A 490 -26.15 -8.67 -5.89
C GLU A 490 -26.66 -9.93 -5.17
N ALA A 491 -26.17 -11.10 -5.57
CA ALA A 491 -26.56 -12.41 -5.02
C ALA A 491 -26.08 -12.68 -3.57
N ALA A 492 -25.30 -11.76 -2.95
CA ALA A 492 -24.74 -11.96 -1.61
C ALA A 492 -25.18 -10.89 -0.57
N PRO A 493 -26.49 -10.70 -0.30
CA PRO A 493 -26.98 -9.68 0.65
C PRO A 493 -26.48 -9.87 2.08
N LEU A 494 -26.32 -11.12 2.53
CA LEU A 494 -25.73 -11.47 3.83
C LEU A 494 -24.25 -11.08 3.93
N LEU A 495 -23.49 -11.32 2.86
CA LEU A 495 -22.10 -10.86 2.76
C LEU A 495 -22.03 -9.34 2.83
N ARG A 496 -22.90 -8.62 2.10
CA ARG A 496 -22.97 -7.15 2.19
C ARG A 496 -23.25 -6.69 3.63
N GLN A 497 -24.13 -7.37 4.36
CA GLN A 497 -24.43 -7.05 5.76
C GLN A 497 -23.26 -7.37 6.70
N GLN A 498 -22.56 -8.50 6.48
CA GLN A 498 -21.38 -8.88 7.26
C GLN A 498 -20.20 -7.95 7.00
N LEU A 499 -19.95 -7.56 5.75
CA LEU A 499 -18.94 -6.56 5.39
C LEU A 499 -19.27 -5.22 6.03
N LYS A 500 -20.54 -4.78 5.99
CA LYS A 500 -20.98 -3.56 6.71
C LYS A 500 -20.73 -3.66 8.21
N TYR A 501 -21.01 -4.80 8.83
CA TYR A 501 -20.75 -5.02 10.26
C TYR A 501 -19.25 -4.99 10.57
N PHE A 502 -18.44 -5.72 9.81
CA PHE A 502 -16.98 -5.76 9.94
C PHE A 502 -16.35 -4.37 9.76
N LEU A 503 -16.78 -3.61 8.76
CA LEU A 503 -16.30 -2.24 8.51
C LEU A 503 -16.76 -1.24 9.59
N SER A 504 -17.87 -1.50 10.29
CA SER A 504 -18.40 -0.61 11.34
C SER A 504 -17.95 -0.99 12.76
N HIS A 505 -17.52 -2.24 12.97
CA HIS A 505 -17.18 -2.79 14.30
C HIS A 505 -15.80 -3.44 14.39
N GLY A 506 -15.05 -3.50 13.29
CA GLY A 506 -13.64 -3.93 13.22
C GLY A 506 -12.74 -2.95 13.94
N ARG A 507 -12.77 -3.02 15.28
CA ARG A 507 -11.90 -2.26 16.19
C ARG A 507 -10.85 -3.20 16.77
N SER A 508 -9.99 -3.79 15.96
CA SER A 508 -8.74 -4.27 16.53
C SER A 508 -7.77 -3.08 16.66
N PRO A 509 -7.11 -2.88 17.81
CA PRO A 509 -6.26 -1.71 18.05
C PRO A 509 -5.06 -1.53 17.08
N GLY A 510 -4.76 -2.51 16.23
CA GLY A 510 -3.65 -2.45 15.26
C GLY A 510 -4.04 -2.03 13.84
N GLU A 511 -5.29 -1.63 13.60
CA GLU A 511 -5.86 -1.43 12.26
C GLU A 511 -6.10 0.05 11.87
N MET A 512 -5.79 0.98 12.77
CA MET A 512 -6.36 2.34 12.82
C MET A 512 -6.13 3.22 11.57
N ILE A 513 -4.99 3.13 10.87
CA ILE A 513 -4.73 3.98 9.69
C ILE A 513 -5.42 3.40 8.45
N ALA A 514 -5.18 2.11 8.16
CA ALA A 514 -5.80 1.43 7.03
C ALA A 514 -7.33 1.39 7.18
N PHE A 515 -7.86 1.00 8.35
CA PHE A 515 -9.31 0.96 8.58
C PHE A 515 -9.94 2.34 8.70
N GLY A 516 -9.26 3.34 9.29
CA GLY A 516 -9.76 4.71 9.32
C GLY A 516 -9.95 5.29 7.91
N ILE A 517 -8.98 5.04 7.01
CA ILE A 517 -9.04 5.46 5.60
C ILE A 517 -10.09 4.64 4.82
N ILE A 518 -10.13 3.31 4.99
CA ILE A 518 -11.15 2.44 4.38
C ILE A 518 -12.55 2.90 4.79
N GLN A 519 -12.77 3.15 6.08
CA GLN A 519 -14.08 3.52 6.62
C GLN A 519 -14.51 4.90 6.13
N ARG A 520 -13.61 5.91 6.14
CA ARG A 520 -13.90 7.26 5.62
C ARG A 520 -14.23 7.24 4.13
N ARG A 521 -13.41 6.56 3.30
CA ARG A 521 -13.59 6.53 1.84
C ARG A 521 -14.76 5.67 1.39
N LEU A 522 -15.01 4.51 2.01
CA LEU A 522 -16.20 3.71 1.70
C LEU A 522 -17.50 4.39 2.15
N HIS A 523 -17.52 5.09 3.29
CA HIS A 523 -18.68 5.88 3.69
C HIS A 523 -18.97 7.02 2.71
N ALA A 524 -17.94 7.77 2.30
CA ALA A 524 -18.09 8.85 1.31
C ALA A 524 -18.60 8.32 -0.04
N ASP A 525 -18.06 7.20 -0.55
CA ASP A 525 -18.51 6.58 -1.81
C ASP A 525 -19.96 6.07 -1.72
N ILE A 526 -20.39 5.52 -0.57
CA ILE A 526 -21.75 5.01 -0.34
C ILE A 526 -22.76 6.17 -0.19
N GLU A 527 -22.38 7.27 0.45
CA GLU A 527 -23.22 8.47 0.57
C GLU A 527 -23.40 9.19 -0.77
N ILE A 528 -22.36 9.27 -1.61
CA ILE A 528 -22.44 9.82 -2.97
C ILE A 528 -23.42 9.02 -3.86
N GLN A 529 -23.61 7.72 -3.59
CA GLN A 529 -24.61 6.88 -4.27
C GLN A 529 -26.03 6.98 -3.68
N GLY A 530 -26.28 7.89 -2.72
CA GLY A 530 -27.62 8.36 -2.39
C GLY A 530 -28.44 7.52 -1.40
N MET A 531 -27.82 6.82 -0.44
CA MET A 531 -28.57 6.04 0.57
C MET A 531 -28.31 6.48 2.02
N SER A 532 -29.34 7.06 2.65
CA SER A 532 -29.37 7.44 4.08
C SER A 532 -29.22 6.24 5.01
N ILE A 533 -28.32 6.33 6.00
CA ILE A 533 -28.15 5.36 7.08
C ILE A 533 -29.26 5.57 8.13
N GLN A 534 -30.13 4.58 8.35
CA GLN A 534 -31.06 4.54 9.48
C GLN A 534 -30.69 3.34 10.39
N PRO A 535 -30.52 3.53 11.71
CA PRO A 535 -30.11 2.45 12.60
C PRO A 535 -31.32 1.82 13.30
N GLU A 536 -31.77 0.65 12.84
CA GLU A 536 -32.59 -0.24 13.67
C GLU A 536 -32.11 -1.69 13.49
N ILE A 537 -31.41 -2.22 14.51
CA ILE A 537 -31.06 -3.66 14.59
C ILE A 537 -31.76 -4.25 15.81
N ASN A 538 -32.65 -5.22 15.57
CA ASN A 538 -33.30 -6.03 16.60
C ASN A 538 -32.36 -7.18 17.02
N THR A 539 -31.78 -7.07 18.21
CA THR A 539 -30.69 -7.90 18.74
C THR A 539 -31.08 -9.35 19.08
N SER A 540 -32.37 -9.67 19.17
CA SER A 540 -32.83 -11.02 19.56
C SER A 540 -32.79 -12.04 18.41
N LYS A 541 -33.07 -11.60 17.16
CA LYS A 541 -32.91 -12.43 15.97
C LYS A 541 -31.44 -12.67 15.61
N PHE A 542 -30.54 -11.76 15.97
CA PHE A 542 -29.11 -11.84 15.67
C PHE A 542 -28.40 -13.03 16.35
N GLN A 543 -28.83 -13.44 17.55
CA GLN A 543 -28.20 -14.56 18.27
C GLN A 543 -28.59 -15.94 17.74
N SER A 544 -29.81 -16.13 17.23
CA SER A 544 -30.22 -17.42 16.66
C SER A 544 -29.50 -17.74 15.34
N TYR A 545 -29.20 -16.72 14.53
CA TYR A 545 -28.54 -16.90 13.23
C TYR A 545 -27.02 -17.11 13.32
N LEU A 546 -26.38 -16.63 14.40
CA LEU A 546 -24.96 -16.89 14.67
C LEU A 546 -24.70 -18.39 14.91
N GLN A 547 -25.68 -19.10 15.50
CA GLN A 547 -25.58 -20.54 15.77
C GLN A 547 -25.68 -21.40 14.50
N GLU A 548 -26.51 -21.02 13.53
CA GLU A 548 -26.65 -21.77 12.26
C GLU A 548 -25.45 -21.55 11.32
N SER A 549 -24.85 -20.34 11.34
CA SER A 549 -23.72 -19.99 10.48
C SER A 549 -22.40 -20.63 10.94
N ILE A 550 -22.20 -20.77 12.25
CA ILE A 550 -21.05 -21.49 12.82
C ILE A 550 -21.11 -22.98 12.48
N SER A 551 -22.30 -23.58 12.33
CA SER A 551 -22.46 -24.97 11.91
C SER A 551 -22.06 -25.23 10.44
N LEU A 552 -22.15 -24.23 9.57
CA LEU A 552 -21.73 -24.34 8.15
C LEU A 552 -20.22 -24.12 7.97
N VAL A 553 -19.59 -23.31 8.82
CA VAL A 553 -18.13 -23.08 8.79
C VAL A 553 -17.36 -24.25 9.45
N ILE A 554 -17.93 -24.87 10.49
CA ILE A 554 -17.31 -26.03 11.17
C ILE A 554 -17.44 -27.33 10.36
N SER A 555 -18.47 -27.48 9.50
CA SER A 555 -18.64 -28.72 8.70
C SER A 555 -17.64 -28.89 7.55
N CYS A 556 -16.92 -27.84 7.16
CA CYS A 556 -15.86 -27.90 6.13
C CYS A 556 -14.46 -28.21 6.69
N TRP A 557 -14.31 -28.32 8.01
CA TRP A 557 -13.03 -28.65 8.67
C TRP A 557 -13.19 -29.91 9.52
N SER A 558 -13.14 -31.08 8.87
CA SER A 558 -12.74 -32.31 9.54
C SER A 558 -11.99 -33.20 8.56
N TRP A 559 -11.04 -33.98 9.07
CA TRP A 559 -10.04 -34.83 8.40
C TRP A 559 -8.65 -34.23 8.20
N GLN A 560 -7.96 -33.95 9.30
CA GLN A 560 -6.54 -34.29 9.45
C GLN A 560 -6.27 -34.64 10.93
N LEU A 561 -6.13 -35.94 11.20
CA LEU A 561 -5.74 -36.52 12.48
C LEU A 561 -4.25 -36.80 12.45
N PHE A 562 -3.49 -36.31 13.44
CA PHE A 562 -2.28 -36.96 13.93
C PHE A 562 -2.29 -36.95 15.47
N PRO A 563 -1.84 -38.04 16.13
CA PRO A 563 -2.11 -38.30 17.54
C PRO A 563 -1.06 -37.66 18.46
N ASP A 564 -1.44 -37.55 19.73
CA ASP A 564 -0.62 -37.37 20.94
C ASP A 564 -0.86 -36.03 21.65
N ILE A 565 -1.80 -36.04 22.59
CA ILE A 565 -1.68 -35.57 23.98
C ILE A 565 -2.92 -36.09 24.72
N VAL A 566 -2.69 -37.07 25.59
CA VAL A 566 -3.67 -37.62 26.54
C VAL A 566 -3.44 -36.96 27.90
N ASN A 567 -4.55 -36.62 28.57
CA ASN A 567 -4.71 -36.18 29.97
C ASN A 567 -4.45 -34.70 30.31
N SER A 568 -5.53 -33.90 30.38
CA SER A 568 -6.03 -33.30 31.64
C SER A 568 -7.30 -32.44 31.41
N ASN A 569 -8.16 -32.39 32.44
CA ASN A 569 -9.55 -31.90 32.45
C ASN A 569 -9.81 -30.53 31.80
N CYS A 570 -10.73 -30.47 30.82
CA CYS A 570 -11.27 -29.22 30.27
C CYS A 570 -12.46 -28.72 31.11
N VAL A 571 -12.40 -27.47 31.54
CA VAL A 571 -13.51 -26.74 32.18
C VAL A 571 -14.10 -25.77 31.15
N LEU A 572 -15.39 -25.89 30.85
CA LEU A 572 -16.12 -24.94 29.98
C LEU A 572 -17.04 -24.07 30.84
N CYS A 573 -16.93 -22.75 30.68
CA CYS A 573 -17.85 -21.78 31.29
C CYS A 573 -18.79 -21.23 30.21
N LYS A 574 -20.10 -21.35 30.42
CA LYS A 574 -21.13 -20.65 29.65
C LYS A 574 -22.04 -19.93 30.65
N ASN A 575 -22.12 -18.61 30.56
CA ASN A 575 -22.94 -17.75 31.42
C ASN A 575 -22.75 -17.96 32.93
N GLY A 576 -21.50 -18.16 33.39
CA GLY A 576 -21.17 -18.19 34.82
C GLY A 576 -21.56 -19.45 35.59
N ILE A 577 -21.91 -20.54 34.90
CA ILE A 577 -22.19 -21.84 35.53
C ILE A 577 -21.13 -22.86 35.09
N LEU A 578 -20.48 -23.51 36.06
CA LEU A 578 -19.50 -24.58 35.87
C LEU A 578 -20.22 -25.91 35.62
N PHE A 579 -19.81 -26.62 34.57
CA PHE A 579 -20.23 -27.99 34.30
C PHE A 579 -19.01 -28.91 34.38
N GLU A 580 -19.04 -29.91 35.27
CA GLU A 580 -18.08 -31.01 35.28
C GLU A 580 -18.71 -32.25 34.63
N GLY A 581 -18.01 -32.83 33.65
CA GLY A 581 -18.44 -34.07 33.02
C GLY A 581 -17.24 -34.85 32.46
N SER A 582 -17.14 -36.13 32.84
CA SER A 582 -16.16 -37.10 32.33
C SER A 582 -16.59 -37.66 30.98
N VAL A 583 -15.71 -37.65 29.98
CA VAL A 583 -15.96 -38.24 28.66
C VAL A 583 -15.74 -39.75 28.72
N ALA A 584 -16.77 -40.54 28.38
CA ALA A 584 -16.63 -41.97 28.16
C ALA A 584 -16.09 -42.22 26.74
N THR A 585 -14.96 -42.91 26.66
CA THR A 585 -14.42 -43.48 25.41
C THR A 585 -15.31 -44.65 25.00
N ASP A 586 -16.15 -44.45 23.99
CA ASP A 586 -16.56 -45.43 22.96
C ASP A 586 -17.96 -45.11 22.40
N GLY A 587 -17.99 -44.46 21.23
CA GLY A 587 -18.88 -44.77 20.10
C GLY A 587 -20.40 -44.98 20.28
N GLN A 588 -21.07 -44.46 21.30
CA GLN A 588 -22.54 -44.47 21.42
C GLN A 588 -23.07 -43.12 21.94
N PRO A 589 -24.24 -42.61 21.46
CA PRO A 589 -24.77 -41.33 21.90
C PRO A 589 -25.33 -41.40 23.33
N TYR A 590 -24.86 -40.49 24.19
CA TYR A 590 -25.31 -40.37 25.58
C TYR A 590 -26.66 -39.64 25.65
N ASN A 591 -27.73 -40.32 26.10
CA ASN A 591 -29.08 -39.77 26.29
C ASN A 591 -29.37 -39.54 27.80
N GLY A 592 -28.69 -38.58 28.43
CA GLY A 592 -28.91 -38.22 29.83
C GLY A 592 -29.21 -36.73 30.03
N MET A 593 -30.34 -36.40 30.66
CA MET A 593 -30.67 -35.03 31.09
C MET A 593 -29.72 -34.57 32.20
N LEU A 594 -29.00 -33.46 31.98
CA LEU A 594 -28.22 -32.77 33.01
C LEU A 594 -29.16 -31.96 33.92
N SER A 595 -29.07 -32.15 35.24
CA SER A 595 -29.82 -31.35 36.22
C SER A 595 -28.95 -30.25 36.84
N PRO A 596 -29.45 -29.00 36.96
CA PRO A 596 -28.68 -27.91 37.56
C PRO A 596 -28.68 -27.97 39.09
N LYS A 597 -27.51 -27.81 39.71
CA LYS A 597 -27.39 -27.50 41.16
C LYS A 597 -27.21 -26.00 41.35
N THR A 598 -28.08 -25.39 42.15
CA THR A 598 -27.97 -24.00 42.61
C THR A 598 -27.01 -23.89 43.80
N ILE A 599 -26.08 -22.93 43.76
CA ILE A 599 -25.25 -22.51 44.91
C ILE A 599 -25.80 -21.15 45.43
N PRO A 600 -25.90 -20.90 46.74
CA PRO A 600 -26.48 -19.66 47.27
C PRO A 600 -25.56 -18.44 47.12
N VAL A 601 -26.14 -17.29 46.80
CA VAL A 601 -25.48 -15.97 46.72
C VAL A 601 -25.54 -15.27 48.09
N PRO A 602 -24.45 -14.70 48.63
CA PRO A 602 -24.51 -13.88 49.85
C PRO A 602 -24.99 -12.44 49.56
N PRO A 603 -25.57 -11.73 50.54
CA PRO A 603 -26.23 -10.43 50.32
C PRO A 603 -25.23 -9.27 50.10
N PRO A 604 -25.68 -8.16 49.47
CA PRO A 604 -24.81 -7.06 49.07
C PRO A 604 -24.46 -6.12 50.23
N ASP A 605 -23.20 -5.66 50.25
CA ASP A 605 -22.65 -4.67 51.18
C ASP A 605 -23.18 -3.25 50.86
N PRO A 606 -23.72 -2.49 51.84
CA PRO A 606 -24.26 -1.16 51.61
C PRO A 606 -23.26 -0.06 52.02
N ASN A 607 -22.45 0.45 51.08
CA ASN A 607 -22.36 1.90 50.86
C ASN A 607 -21.41 2.30 49.71
N PRO A 608 -21.77 3.33 48.91
CA PRO A 608 -21.05 3.75 47.71
C PRO A 608 -20.21 5.02 47.94
N THR A 609 -18.96 5.05 47.45
CA THR A 609 -18.23 6.29 47.09
C THR A 609 -17.12 5.91 46.09
N ARG A 610 -17.28 6.20 44.80
CA ARG A 610 -16.88 7.41 44.02
C ARG A 610 -15.43 7.41 43.53
N SER A 611 -15.30 7.55 42.18
CA SER A 611 -14.14 7.86 41.31
C SER A 611 -12.97 6.87 41.36
N LEU A 612 -12.45 6.33 40.27
CA LEU A 612 -12.31 6.77 38.87
C LEU A 612 -12.61 5.62 37.90
#